data_AF-A0A5B9YCF3-F1
#
_entry.id   AF-A0A5B9YCF3-F1
#
_cell.length_a   1.000
_cell.length_b   1.000
_cell.length_c   1.000
_cell.angle_alpha   90.00
_cell.angle_beta   90.00
_cell.angle_gamma   90.00
#
_symmetry.space_group_name_H-M   'P 1'
#
loop_
_entity.id
_entity.type
_entity.pdbx_description
1 polymer ?
#
loop_
_entity_poly.entity_id
_entity_poly.type
_entity_poly.pdbx_seq_one_letter_code
_entity_poly.pdbx_strand_id
1 'polypeptide(L)'
;MYIYSKTLPTYNIYSNFLTHSYFNVLEKWSFYEQRGCKIHSTSYNELIKSIQSFIFILESSRHSSSYLQAYIFDYLPTIPYTNRSVLFNDLAHSYPEALSVFHLPKTKLNLKLLKKCYLHTFNKLSKNARTDLIQDCNIILINLYYFILYIPFKKQKNSPAFFLAPTAEDFITLVYDFKEHCS
;
A
#
# COMPACT_ATOMS: atom_id res chain seq x y z
N MET A 1 2.46 6.60 29.02
CA MET A 1 2.85 7.00 27.65
C MET A 1 3.86 5.97 27.18
N TYR A 2 3.44 4.96 26.42
CA TYR A 2 4.36 3.94 25.91
C TYR A 2 5.10 4.52 24.71
N ILE A 3 6.40 4.73 24.87
CA ILE A 3 7.30 4.97 23.74
C ILE A 3 7.38 3.62 23.04
N TYR A 4 6.64 3.47 21.93
CA TYR A 4 6.98 2.42 20.98
C TYR A 4 8.43 2.66 20.59
N SER A 5 9.34 1.74 20.96
CA SER A 5 10.64 1.71 20.31
C SER A 5 10.35 1.63 18.82
N LYS A 6 10.89 2.57 18.04
CA LYS A 6 10.91 2.54 16.57
C LYS A 6 11.76 1.35 16.07
N THR A 7 11.55 0.16 16.61
CA THR A 7 12.03 -1.10 16.04
C THR A 7 11.08 -1.42 14.90
N LEU A 8 11.53 -0.98 13.73
CA LEU A 8 10.85 -0.98 12.46
C LEU A 8 10.65 -2.43 11.95
N PRO A 9 9.65 -2.68 11.09
CA PRO A 9 9.39 -4.03 10.55
C PRO A 9 10.56 -4.58 9.74
N THR A 10 11.18 -5.64 10.21
CA THR A 10 12.09 -6.46 9.38
C THR A 10 11.36 -7.67 8.76
N TYR A 11 10.02 -7.60 8.66
CA TYR A 11 9.16 -8.67 8.16
C TYR A 11 8.58 -8.37 6.77
N ASN A 12 8.04 -9.41 6.14
CA ASN A 12 7.38 -9.35 4.83
C ASN A 12 6.03 -8.62 4.93
N ILE A 13 5.86 -7.49 4.25
CA ILE A 13 4.63 -6.69 4.33
C ILE A 13 3.37 -7.47 3.93
N TYR A 14 3.48 -8.52 3.12
CA TYR A 14 2.37 -9.37 2.71
C TYR A 14 2.11 -10.56 3.65
N SER A 15 2.98 -10.82 4.64
CA SER A 15 2.74 -11.89 5.62
C SER A 15 1.76 -11.48 6.72
N ASN A 16 1.49 -10.18 6.88
CA ASN A 16 0.45 -9.69 7.77
C ASN A 16 -0.89 -9.57 7.01
N PHE A 17 -1.95 -10.12 7.59
CA PHE A 17 -3.28 -10.14 6.96
C PHE A 17 -3.90 -8.75 6.81
N LEU A 18 -3.64 -7.83 7.75
CA LEU A 18 -4.21 -6.50 7.75
C LEU A 18 -3.60 -5.63 6.65
N THR A 19 -2.27 -5.63 6.49
CA THR A 19 -1.59 -4.91 5.40
C THR A 19 -1.95 -5.49 4.03
N HIS A 20 -2.07 -6.82 3.93
CA HIS A 20 -2.57 -7.46 2.71
C HIS A 20 -4.00 -7.00 2.39
N SER A 21 -4.89 -7.03 3.38
CA SER A 21 -6.29 -6.63 3.19
C SER A 21 -6.43 -5.17 2.81
N TYR A 22 -5.63 -4.29 3.43
CA TYR A 22 -5.53 -2.88 3.07
C TYR A 22 -5.16 -2.70 1.59
N PHE A 23 -4.10 -3.37 1.11
CA PHE A 23 -3.70 -3.29 -0.29
C PHE A 23 -4.82 -3.78 -1.21
N ASN A 24 -5.51 -4.88 -0.85
CA ASN A 24 -6.63 -5.38 -1.62
C ASN A 24 -7.79 -4.36 -1.71
N VAL A 25 -8.12 -3.66 -0.61
CA VAL A 25 -9.12 -2.58 -0.66
C VAL A 25 -8.71 -1.49 -1.65
N LEU A 26 -7.46 -1.03 -1.59
CA LEU A 26 -6.95 -0.01 -2.52
C LEU A 26 -6.99 -0.44 -3.99
N GLU A 27 -6.63 -1.71 -4.29
CA GLU A 27 -6.72 -2.22 -5.66
C GLU A 27 -8.16 -2.22 -6.16
N LYS A 28 -9.09 -2.81 -5.38
CA LYS A 28 -10.50 -2.92 -5.78
C LYS A 28 -11.15 -1.55 -5.92
N TRP A 29 -10.80 -0.62 -5.04
CA TRP A 29 -11.24 0.76 -5.10
C TRP A 29 -10.74 1.45 -6.37
N SER A 30 -9.45 1.33 -6.69
CA SER A 30 -8.88 1.86 -7.94
C SER A 30 -9.60 1.34 -9.17
N PHE A 31 -9.89 0.04 -9.22
CA PHE A 31 -10.61 -0.57 -10.34
C PHE A 31 -12.07 -0.13 -10.44
N TYR A 32 -12.75 0.04 -9.30
CA TYR A 32 -14.12 0.55 -9.24
C TYR A 32 -14.21 1.97 -9.80
N GLU A 33 -13.31 2.85 -9.36
CA GLU A 33 -13.22 4.25 -9.79
C GLU A 33 -12.89 4.38 -11.28
N GLN A 34 -11.91 3.60 -11.77
CA GLN A 34 -11.56 3.56 -13.20
C GLN A 34 -12.72 3.10 -14.10
N ARG A 35 -13.73 2.41 -13.55
CA ARG A 35 -14.92 1.93 -14.28
C ARG A 35 -16.13 2.85 -14.12
N GLY A 36 -15.97 4.01 -13.48
CA GLY A 36 -16.99 5.05 -13.37
C GLY A 36 -18.04 4.78 -12.30
N CYS A 37 -17.66 4.14 -11.19
CA CYS A 37 -18.44 4.09 -9.95
C CYS A 37 -19.89 3.60 -10.09
N LYS A 38 -20.08 2.48 -10.79
CA LYS A 38 -21.41 1.89 -11.00
C LYS A 38 -21.78 0.93 -9.88
N ILE A 39 -22.81 1.27 -9.11
CA ILE A 39 -23.39 0.41 -8.05
C ILE A 39 -23.83 -0.94 -8.66
N HIS A 40 -23.67 -2.02 -7.91
CA HIS A 40 -23.97 -3.40 -8.30
C HIS A 40 -23.18 -3.96 -9.50
N SER A 41 -22.23 -3.19 -10.05
CA SER A 41 -21.28 -3.72 -11.03
C SER A 41 -20.39 -4.80 -10.40
N THR A 42 -19.76 -5.63 -11.23
CA THR A 42 -18.77 -6.62 -10.75
C THR A 42 -17.66 -5.97 -9.92
N SER A 43 -17.15 -4.81 -10.35
CA SER A 43 -16.11 -4.06 -9.62
C SER A 43 -16.61 -3.51 -8.28
N TYR A 44 -17.86 -3.08 -8.21
CA TYR A 44 -18.48 -2.67 -6.96
C TYR A 44 -18.61 -3.85 -5.99
N ASN A 45 -19.11 -5.00 -6.45
CA ASN A 45 -19.27 -6.19 -5.60
C ASN A 45 -17.90 -6.72 -5.10
N GLU A 46 -16.86 -6.65 -5.93
CA GLU A 46 -15.49 -7.00 -5.51
C GLU A 46 -14.94 -6.05 -4.44
N LEU A 47 -15.22 -4.74 -4.58
CA LEU A 47 -14.85 -3.72 -3.60
C LEU A 47 -15.59 -3.91 -2.27
N ILE A 48 -16.91 -4.14 -2.30
CA ILE A 48 -17.69 -4.37 -1.08
C ILE A 48 -17.17 -5.59 -0.32
N LYS A 49 -16.87 -6.68 -1.04
CA LYS A 49 -16.26 -7.89 -0.44
C LYS A 49 -14.89 -7.59 0.17
N SER A 50 -14.04 -6.79 -0.48
CA SER A 50 -12.74 -6.44 0.09
C SER A 50 -12.86 -5.54 1.32
N ILE A 51 -13.78 -4.58 1.33
CA ILE A 51 -14.10 -3.72 2.48
C ILE A 51 -14.63 -4.55 3.66
N GLN A 52 -15.59 -5.45 3.43
CA GLN A 52 -16.14 -6.32 4.47
C GLN A 52 -15.04 -7.20 5.09
N SER A 53 -14.19 -7.79 4.24
CA SER A 53 -13.04 -8.58 4.70
C SER A 53 -12.06 -7.73 5.51
N PHE A 54 -11.79 -6.50 5.09
CA PHE A 54 -10.89 -5.59 5.79
C PHE A 54 -11.44 -5.22 7.17
N ILE A 55 -12.71 -4.85 7.27
CA ILE A 55 -13.37 -4.52 8.54
C ILE A 55 -13.32 -5.73 9.49
N PHE A 56 -13.64 -6.92 9.00
CA PHE A 56 -13.56 -8.15 9.81
C PHE A 56 -12.15 -8.39 10.39
N ILE A 57 -11.10 -8.21 9.58
CA ILE A 57 -9.71 -8.35 10.03
C ILE A 57 -9.33 -7.22 11.00
N LEU A 58 -9.80 -6.00 10.76
CA LEU A 58 -9.55 -4.83 11.59
C LEU A 58 -10.14 -5.00 12.99
N GLU A 59 -11.41 -5.41 13.08
CA GLU A 59 -12.16 -5.61 14.32
C GLU A 59 -11.64 -6.80 15.15
N SER A 60 -11.12 -7.83 14.48
CA SER A 60 -10.56 -9.00 15.15
C SER A 60 -9.16 -8.75 15.78
N SER A 61 -8.59 -7.56 15.64
CA SER A 61 -7.24 -7.22 16.12
C SER A 61 -7.22 -5.95 16.99
N ARG A 62 -6.81 -6.06 18.27
CA ARG A 62 -6.83 -4.96 19.28
C ARG A 62 -5.97 -3.72 18.97
N HIS A 63 -5.07 -3.76 17.99
CA HIS A 63 -4.13 -2.65 17.68
C HIS A 63 -4.02 -2.38 16.17
N SER A 64 -5.08 -2.63 15.42
CA SER A 64 -5.07 -2.66 13.95
C SER A 64 -4.80 -1.30 13.29
N SER A 65 -5.33 -0.19 13.84
CA SER A 65 -5.06 1.16 13.31
C SER A 65 -3.59 1.59 13.50
N SER A 66 -3.08 1.53 14.74
CA SER A 66 -1.67 1.90 15.03
C SER A 66 -0.67 1.04 14.26
N TYR A 67 -1.02 -0.22 14.01
CA TYR A 67 -0.25 -1.11 13.14
C TYR A 67 -0.19 -0.57 11.72
N LEU A 68 -1.33 -0.31 11.07
CA LEU A 68 -1.36 0.25 9.73
C LEU A 68 -0.62 1.59 9.65
N GLN A 69 -0.74 2.42 10.69
CA GLN A 69 -0.03 3.69 10.76
C GLN A 69 1.49 3.49 10.66
N ALA A 70 2.04 2.71 11.61
CA ALA A 70 3.48 2.49 11.72
C ALA A 70 4.08 1.74 10.52
N TYR A 71 3.30 0.91 9.84
CA TYR A 71 3.82 0.01 8.80
C TYR A 71 3.53 0.45 7.38
N ILE A 72 2.53 1.30 7.17
CA ILE A 72 2.15 1.81 5.85
C ILE A 72 2.15 3.33 5.82
N PHE A 73 1.30 3.96 6.63
CA PHE A 73 0.96 5.38 6.45
C PHE A 73 2.13 6.30 6.77
N ASP A 74 2.99 5.96 7.74
CA ASP A 74 4.20 6.73 8.05
C ASP A 74 5.22 6.79 6.88
N TYR A 75 5.06 5.92 5.87
CA TYR A 75 5.95 5.84 4.69
C TYR A 75 5.25 6.22 3.38
N LEU A 76 3.99 6.62 3.43
CA LEU A 76 3.29 7.10 2.25
C LEU A 76 3.88 8.44 1.82
N PRO A 77 4.03 8.67 0.51
CA PRO A 77 4.44 9.98 0.04
C PRO A 77 3.33 10.99 0.34
N THR A 78 3.68 12.13 0.93
CA THR A 78 2.73 13.22 1.24
C THR A 78 1.96 13.67 -0.02
N ILE A 79 2.62 13.61 -1.18
CA ILE A 79 2.03 13.90 -2.48
C ILE A 79 2.29 12.69 -3.38
N PRO A 80 1.25 12.09 -3.99
CA PRO A 80 1.44 10.97 -4.88
C PRO A 80 2.30 11.34 -6.11
N TYR A 81 3.23 10.46 -6.43
CA TYR A 81 4.08 10.62 -7.61
C TYR A 81 3.25 10.52 -8.90
N THR A 82 3.45 11.47 -9.81
CA THR A 82 2.87 11.46 -11.17
C THR A 82 3.89 11.07 -12.23
N ASN A 83 5.18 11.17 -11.91
CA ASN A 83 6.29 10.95 -12.82
C ASN A 83 7.21 9.85 -12.28
N ARG A 84 7.47 8.84 -13.11
CA ARG A 84 8.32 7.72 -12.76
C ARG A 84 9.75 8.16 -12.44
N SER A 85 10.36 9.02 -13.25
CA SER A 85 11.73 9.46 -13.05
C SER A 85 11.89 10.21 -11.73
N VAL A 86 10.92 11.05 -11.37
CA VAL A 86 10.93 11.76 -10.08
C VAL A 86 10.90 10.77 -8.92
N LEU A 87 9.95 9.82 -8.92
CA LEU A 87 9.89 8.78 -7.91
C LEU A 87 11.21 7.99 -7.79
N PHE A 88 11.78 7.55 -8.92
CA PHE A 88 13.00 6.76 -8.90
C PHE A 88 14.21 7.57 -8.43
N ASN A 89 14.29 8.86 -8.75
CA ASN A 89 15.34 9.74 -8.25
C ASN A 89 15.24 9.92 -6.73
N ASP A 90 14.03 10.14 -6.21
CA ASP A 90 13.80 10.26 -4.77
C ASP A 90 14.17 8.96 -4.04
N LEU A 91 13.72 7.81 -4.56
CA LEU A 91 14.07 6.51 -3.99
C LEU A 91 15.58 6.22 -4.08
N ALA A 92 16.25 6.60 -5.17
CA ALA A 92 17.69 6.44 -5.31
C ALA A 92 18.48 7.34 -4.36
N HIS A 93 17.94 8.52 -4.03
CA HIS A 93 18.55 9.43 -3.07
C HIS A 93 18.34 8.97 -1.63
N SER A 94 17.13 8.57 -1.27
CA SER A 94 16.77 8.20 0.11
C SER A 94 17.16 6.76 0.48
N TYR A 95 17.11 5.82 -0.47
CA TYR A 95 17.29 4.38 -0.22
C TYR A 95 18.19 3.71 -1.28
N PRO A 96 19.42 4.21 -1.51
CA PRO A 96 20.28 3.76 -2.60
C PRO A 96 20.62 2.26 -2.53
N GLU A 97 20.97 1.76 -1.34
CA GLU A 97 21.35 0.36 -1.15
C GLU A 97 20.17 -0.58 -1.38
N ALA A 98 19.02 -0.27 -0.78
CA ALA A 98 17.81 -1.07 -0.94
C ALA A 98 17.32 -1.06 -2.40
N LEU A 99 17.38 0.09 -3.09
CA LEU A 99 17.01 0.17 -4.51
C LEU A 99 17.94 -0.67 -5.40
N SER A 100 19.23 -0.74 -5.06
CA SER A 100 20.21 -1.56 -5.81
C SER A 100 19.89 -3.06 -5.78
N VAL A 101 19.30 -3.54 -4.68
CA VAL A 101 18.90 -4.96 -4.51
C VAL A 101 17.44 -5.21 -4.92
N PHE A 102 16.61 -4.16 -4.99
CA PHE A 102 15.22 -4.24 -5.43
C PHE A 102 15.13 -4.28 -6.96
N HIS A 103 15.46 -5.43 -7.55
CA HIS A 103 15.50 -5.57 -9.00
C HIS A 103 14.09 -5.52 -9.62
N LEU A 104 13.82 -4.42 -10.34
CA LEU A 104 12.61 -4.23 -11.13
C LEU A 104 12.83 -4.62 -12.59
N PRO A 105 11.82 -5.20 -13.27
CA PRO A 105 11.93 -5.54 -14.67
C PRO A 105 12.02 -4.28 -15.54
N LYS A 106 12.73 -4.39 -16.67
CA LYS A 106 12.79 -3.33 -17.70
C LYS A 106 11.44 -3.13 -18.41
N THR A 107 10.56 -4.14 -18.36
CA THR A 107 9.21 -4.08 -18.92
C THR A 107 8.29 -3.17 -18.11
N LYS A 108 7.09 -2.88 -18.62
CA LYS A 108 6.07 -2.12 -17.89
C LYS A 108 5.76 -2.80 -16.54
N LEU A 109 5.96 -2.06 -15.46
CA LEU A 109 5.67 -2.51 -14.09
C LEU A 109 4.17 -2.49 -13.85
N ASN A 110 3.65 -3.54 -13.20
CA ASN A 110 2.28 -3.64 -12.72
C ASN A 110 2.29 -4.27 -11.30
N LEU A 111 1.16 -4.22 -10.59
CA LEU A 111 1.07 -4.66 -9.19
C LEU A 111 1.50 -6.12 -9.00
N LYS A 112 1.09 -7.02 -9.92
CA LYS A 112 1.46 -8.45 -9.87
C LYS A 112 2.98 -8.64 -9.99
N LEU A 113 3.62 -7.95 -10.94
CA LEU A 113 5.06 -8.01 -11.12
C LEU A 113 5.81 -7.37 -9.94
N LEU A 114 5.33 -6.22 -9.44
CA LEU A 114 5.90 -5.55 -8.29
C LEU A 114 5.90 -6.45 -7.06
N LYS A 115 4.77 -7.09 -6.74
CA LYS A 115 4.66 -8.07 -5.65
C LYS A 115 5.64 -9.23 -5.82
N LYS A 116 5.78 -9.77 -7.05
CA LYS A 116 6.72 -10.86 -7.33
C LYS A 116 8.18 -10.43 -7.11
N CYS A 117 8.56 -9.25 -7.60
CA CYS A 117 9.90 -8.68 -7.39
C CYS A 117 10.18 -8.49 -5.91
N TYR A 118 9.25 -7.89 -5.18
CA TYR A 118 9.37 -7.68 -3.75
C TYR A 118 9.57 -8.99 -2.98
N LEU A 119 8.72 -10.01 -3.22
CA LEU A 119 8.84 -11.29 -2.52
C LEU A 119 10.17 -11.99 -2.83
N HIS A 120 10.66 -11.88 -4.07
CA HIS A 120 11.98 -12.38 -4.44
C HIS A 120 13.09 -11.66 -3.67
N THR A 121 13.07 -10.33 -3.65
CA THR A 121 14.04 -9.49 -2.91
C THR A 121 14.00 -9.80 -1.42
N PHE A 122 12.82 -9.82 -0.80
CA PHE A 122 12.63 -10.14 0.62
C PHE A 122 13.22 -11.51 0.97
N ASN A 123 12.91 -12.54 0.18
CA ASN A 123 13.43 -13.89 0.41
C ASN A 123 14.96 -13.94 0.31
N LYS A 124 15.55 -13.21 -0.65
CA LYS A 124 17.01 -13.12 -0.80
C LYS A 124 17.66 -12.42 0.39
N LEU A 125 17.11 -11.29 0.82
CA LEU A 125 17.63 -10.54 1.98
C LEU A 125 17.49 -11.33 3.28
N SER A 126 16.35 -11.98 3.48
CA SER A 126 16.10 -12.83 4.66
C SER A 126 17.09 -14.00 4.74
N LYS A 127 17.34 -14.69 3.62
CA LYS A 127 18.34 -15.77 3.55
C LYS A 127 19.75 -15.30 3.88
N ASN A 128 20.08 -14.06 3.51
CA ASN A 128 21.38 -13.46 3.75
C ASN A 128 21.46 -12.66 5.06
N ALA A 129 20.44 -12.75 5.93
CA ALA A 129 20.34 -12.01 7.19
C ALA A 129 20.51 -10.48 7.04
N ARG A 130 20.19 -9.91 5.86
CA ARG A 130 20.22 -8.47 5.58
C ARG A 130 18.92 -7.80 6.00
N THR A 131 18.59 -7.91 7.29
CA THR A 131 17.36 -7.34 7.87
C THR A 131 17.37 -5.82 7.86
N ASP A 132 18.57 -5.22 7.85
CA ASP A 132 18.82 -3.79 7.70
C ASP A 132 18.16 -3.20 6.44
N LEU A 133 18.15 -3.93 5.33
CA LEU A 133 17.59 -3.46 4.06
C LEU A 133 16.11 -3.80 3.86
N ILE A 134 15.53 -4.68 4.68
CA ILE A 134 14.15 -5.15 4.48
C ILE A 134 13.15 -4.00 4.63
N GLN A 135 13.37 -3.13 5.61
CA GLN A 135 12.51 -1.99 5.85
C GLN A 135 12.51 -1.03 4.66
N ASP A 136 13.68 -0.65 4.17
CA ASP A 136 13.81 0.25 3.01
C ASP A 136 13.18 -0.38 1.76
N CYS A 137 13.28 -1.70 1.60
CA CYS A 137 12.57 -2.42 0.54
C CYS A 137 11.04 -2.36 0.73
N ASN A 138 10.53 -2.41 1.96
CA ASN A 138 9.11 -2.22 2.24
C ASN A 138 8.65 -0.80 1.85
N ILE A 139 9.46 0.22 2.15
CA ILE A 139 9.18 1.61 1.77
C ILE A 139 9.17 1.78 0.25
N ILE A 140 10.18 1.24 -0.45
CA ILE A 140 10.24 1.23 -1.91
C ILE A 140 9.01 0.55 -2.52
N LEU A 141 8.61 -0.62 -1.97
CA LEU A 141 7.40 -1.32 -2.40
C LEU A 141 6.16 -0.43 -2.26
N ILE A 142 5.93 0.15 -1.07
CA ILE A 142 4.76 1.00 -0.79
C ILE A 142 4.69 2.15 -1.79
N ASN A 143 5.80 2.87 -2.00
CA ASN A 143 5.87 4.02 -2.90
C ASN A 143 5.60 3.63 -4.37
N LEU A 144 6.22 2.54 -4.85
CA LEU A 144 5.97 2.04 -6.21
C LEU A 144 4.53 1.54 -6.38
N TYR A 145 3.96 0.91 -5.35
CA TYR A 145 2.62 0.37 -5.38
C TYR A 145 1.59 1.50 -5.51
N TYR A 146 1.73 2.53 -4.67
CA TYR A 146 0.93 3.75 -4.73
C TYR A 146 1.06 4.46 -6.06
N PHE A 147 2.27 4.61 -6.58
CA PHE A 147 2.52 5.17 -7.90
C PHE A 147 1.73 4.43 -9.00
N ILE A 148 1.77 3.09 -9.02
CA ILE A 148 1.06 2.29 -10.03
C ILE A 148 -0.46 2.51 -9.95
N LEU A 149 -1.02 2.53 -8.74
CA LEU A 149 -2.46 2.76 -8.54
C LEU A 149 -2.89 4.17 -8.90
N TYR A 150 -1.98 5.14 -8.77
CA TYR A 150 -2.27 6.55 -9.00
C TYR A 150 -2.17 6.99 -10.47
N ILE A 151 -1.29 6.35 -11.26
CA ILE A 151 -1.07 6.68 -12.70
C ILE A 151 -2.38 6.93 -13.48
N PRO A 152 -3.44 6.09 -13.36
CA PRO A 152 -4.68 6.28 -14.11
C PRO A 152 -5.39 7.62 -13.85
N PHE A 153 -5.24 8.19 -12.65
CA PHE A 153 -5.98 9.39 -12.22
C PHE A 153 -5.32 10.71 -12.64
N LYS A 154 -4.04 10.68 -13.05
CA LYS A 154 -3.21 11.78 -13.58
C LYS A 154 -2.98 12.98 -12.65
N LYS A 155 -3.98 13.44 -11.90
CA LYS A 155 -3.95 14.60 -11.01
C LYS A 155 -4.51 14.23 -9.64
N GLN A 156 -3.97 14.84 -8.58
CA GLN A 156 -4.32 14.52 -7.20
C GLN A 156 -5.78 14.83 -6.90
N LYS A 157 -6.30 15.92 -7.46
CA LYS A 157 -7.71 16.30 -7.34
C LYS A 157 -8.71 15.27 -7.91
N ASN A 158 -8.24 14.37 -8.78
CA ASN A 158 -9.05 13.30 -9.35
C ASN A 158 -8.79 11.97 -8.65
N SER A 159 -7.97 11.99 -7.60
CA SER A 159 -7.61 10.77 -6.88
C SER A 159 -8.75 10.39 -5.97
N PRO A 160 -9.13 9.12 -5.98
CA PRO A 160 -10.20 8.67 -5.12
C PRO A 160 -9.88 8.85 -3.63
N ALA A 161 -10.91 9.09 -2.81
CA ALA A 161 -10.76 9.51 -1.41
C ALA A 161 -9.82 8.62 -0.58
N PHE A 162 -9.88 7.30 -0.76
CA PHE A 162 -9.05 6.34 -0.01
C PHE A 162 -7.54 6.52 -0.25
N PHE A 163 -7.12 7.08 -1.40
CA PHE A 163 -5.71 7.38 -1.68
C PHE A 163 -5.22 8.65 -1.00
N LEU A 164 -6.14 9.50 -0.54
CA LEU A 164 -5.84 10.79 0.05
C LEU A 164 -5.92 10.77 1.58
N ALA A 165 -6.26 9.63 2.18
CA ALA A 165 -6.24 9.46 3.63
C ALA A 165 -4.82 9.67 4.18
N PRO A 166 -4.59 10.69 5.03
CA PRO A 166 -3.24 10.99 5.53
C PRO A 166 -2.85 10.07 6.69
N THR A 167 -3.82 9.50 7.41
CA THR A 167 -3.59 8.55 8.51
C THR A 167 -4.37 7.26 8.32
N ALA A 168 -3.94 6.22 9.04
CA ALA A 168 -4.66 4.95 9.08
C ALA A 168 -6.08 5.12 9.64
N GLU A 169 -6.27 6.02 10.60
CA GLU A 169 -7.57 6.30 11.19
C GLU A 169 -8.51 6.96 10.18
N ASP A 170 -8.03 7.95 9.41
CA ASP A 170 -8.82 8.57 8.34
C ASP A 170 -9.23 7.55 7.28
N PHE A 171 -8.32 6.65 6.91
CA PHE A 171 -8.64 5.57 5.97
C PHE A 171 -9.71 4.64 6.52
N ILE A 172 -9.60 4.25 7.79
CA ILE A 172 -10.58 3.38 8.45
C ILE A 172 -11.96 4.05 8.48
N THR A 173 -12.03 5.33 8.83
CA THR A 173 -13.27 6.12 8.82
C THR A 173 -13.89 6.13 7.43
N LEU A 174 -13.11 6.44 6.39
CA LEU A 174 -13.59 6.43 5.01
C LEU A 174 -14.12 5.05 4.58
N VAL A 175 -13.51 3.96 5.06
CA VAL A 175 -13.97 2.59 4.78
C VAL A 175 -15.32 2.30 5.44
N TYR A 176 -15.50 2.72 6.70
CA TYR A 176 -16.79 2.57 7.38
C TYR A 176 -17.87 3.43 6.74
N ASP A 177 -17.57 4.71 6.45
CA ASP A 177 -18.50 5.61 5.77
C ASP A 177 -18.95 5.02 4.43
N PHE A 178 -18.02 4.53 3.62
CA PHE A 178 -18.38 3.93 2.34
C PHE A 178 -19.29 2.72 2.50
N LYS A 179 -19.04 1.86 3.51
CA LYS A 179 -19.88 0.70 3.80
C LYS A 179 -21.30 1.14 4.19
N GLU A 180 -21.45 2.14 5.05
CA GLU A 180 -22.77 2.63 5.49
C GLU A 180 -23.58 3.23 4.34
N HIS A 181 -22.95 4.00 3.45
CA HIS A 181 -23.63 4.62 2.31
C HIS A 181 -23.96 3.65 1.16
N CYS A 182 -23.39 2.44 1.21
CA CYS A 182 -23.52 1.41 0.18
C CYS A 182 -24.31 0.17 0.65
N SER A 183 -24.76 0.15 1.91
CA SER A 183 -25.61 -0.90 2.49
C SER A 183 -27.08 -0.55 2.30
#